data_AF-A0A4Y8KQ18-F1
#
_entry.id   AF-A0A4Y8KQ18-F1
#
_cell.length_a   1.000
_cell.length_b   1.000
_cell.length_c   1.000
_cell.angle_alpha   90.00
_cell.angle_beta   90.00
_cell.angle_gamma   90.00
#
_symmetry.space_group_name_H-M   'P 1'
#
loop_
_entity.id
_entity.type
_entity.pdbx_description
1 polymer ?
#
loop_
_entity_poly.entity_id
_entity_poly.type
_entity_poly.pdbx_seq_one_letter_code
_entity_poly.pdbx_strand_id
1 'polypeptide(L)'
;MKFNDRYFDELGNSAQVERIVVGAAEDAAGVARSTAPVDSGEYRDSIHVEVDRAAHRVVAKVVASSDHSMLVESQTGNLSRALRSVTRG
;
A
#
# COMPACT_ATOMS: atom_id res chain seq x y z
N MET A 1 -28.17 -23.42 -4.43
CA MET A 1 -26.89 -23.06 -5.08
C MET A 1 -25.83 -22.98 -3.99
N LYS A 2 -24.74 -23.74 -4.09
CA LYS A 2 -23.65 -23.67 -3.10
C LYS A 2 -22.58 -22.73 -3.64
N PHE A 3 -22.29 -21.65 -2.91
CA PHE A 3 -21.21 -20.75 -3.27
C PHE A 3 -19.86 -21.46 -3.08
N ASN A 4 -18.90 -21.23 -3.98
CA ASN A 4 -17.62 -21.94 -3.99
C ASN A 4 -16.55 -21.10 -3.28
N ASP A 5 -16.62 -21.03 -1.95
CA ASP A 5 -15.70 -20.22 -1.13
C ASP A 5 -14.24 -20.53 -1.43
N ARG A 6 -13.88 -21.82 -1.54
CA ARG A 6 -12.50 -22.26 -1.80
C ARG A 6 -11.94 -21.67 -3.09
N TYR A 7 -12.72 -21.70 -4.17
CA TYR A 7 -12.27 -21.13 -5.44
C TYR A 7 -11.97 -19.63 -5.33
N PHE A 8 -12.81 -18.88 -4.60
CA PHE A 8 -12.60 -17.44 -4.44
C PHE A 8 -11.44 -17.13 -3.49
N ASP A 9 -11.21 -17.95 -2.46
CA ASP A 9 -10.03 -17.82 -1.58
C ASP A 9 -8.72 -18.06 -2.33
N GLU A 10 -8.70 -19.09 -3.20
CA GLU A 10 -7.57 -19.38 -4.08
C GLU A 10 -7.36 -18.26 -5.10
N LEU A 11 -8.44 -17.76 -5.71
CA LEU A 11 -8.38 -16.65 -6.64
C LEU A 11 -7.85 -15.37 -5.97
N GLY A 12 -8.34 -15.03 -4.78
CA GLY A 12 -7.95 -13.84 -4.01
C GLY A 12 -6.48 -13.87 -3.56
N ASN A 13 -5.88 -15.05 -3.46
CA ASN A 13 -4.47 -15.24 -3.14
C ASN A 13 -3.60 -15.63 -4.35
N SER A 14 -4.18 -15.64 -5.55
CA SER A 14 -3.46 -16.02 -6.77
C SER A 14 -2.34 -15.04 -7.11
N ALA A 15 -1.28 -15.53 -7.75
CA ALA A 15 -0.13 -14.72 -8.17
C ALA A 15 -0.50 -13.59 -9.16
N GLN A 16 -1.60 -13.74 -9.88
CA GLN A 16 -2.13 -12.68 -10.76
C GLN A 16 -2.73 -11.54 -9.96
N VAL A 17 -3.58 -11.85 -8.96
CA VAL A 17 -4.18 -10.84 -8.07
C VAL A 17 -3.10 -10.14 -7.25
N GLU A 18 -2.13 -10.88 -6.72
CA GLU A 18 -0.99 -10.32 -6.00
C GLU A 18 -0.22 -9.29 -6.83
N ARG A 19 0.12 -9.61 -8.09
CA ARG A 19 0.80 -8.64 -8.96
C ARG A 19 -0.01 -7.36 -9.18
N ILE A 20 -1.33 -7.47 -9.32
CA ILE A 20 -2.20 -6.30 -9.50
C ILE A 20 -2.21 -5.44 -8.23
N VAL A 21 -2.39 -6.06 -7.07
CA VAL A 21 -2.47 -5.37 -5.78
C VAL A 21 -1.14 -4.73 -5.40
N VAL A 22 -0.03 -5.45 -5.59
CA VAL A 22 1.33 -4.92 -5.34
C VAL A 22 1.66 -3.80 -6.32
N GLY A 23 1.31 -3.93 -7.60
CA GLY A 23 1.52 -2.86 -8.58
C GLY A 23 0.84 -1.56 -8.18
N ALA A 24 -0.44 -1.63 -7.78
CA ALA A 24 -1.17 -0.44 -7.31
C ALA A 24 -0.55 0.18 -6.04
N ALA A 25 -0.03 -0.65 -5.12
CA ALA A 25 0.67 -0.17 -3.93
C ALA A 25 2.01 0.49 -4.27
N GLU A 26 2.76 -0.03 -5.25
CA GLU A 26 4.01 0.57 -5.71
C GLU A 26 3.78 1.90 -6.43
N ASP A 27 2.69 2.02 -7.21
CA ASP A 27 2.27 3.30 -7.80
C ASP A 27 1.99 4.33 -6.68
N ALA A 28 1.24 3.93 -5.65
CA ALA A 28 0.98 4.77 -4.48
C ALA A 28 2.28 5.16 -3.74
N ALA A 29 3.19 4.21 -3.53
CA ALA A 29 4.47 4.45 -2.87
C ALA A 29 5.36 5.39 -3.69
N GLY A 30 5.34 5.27 -5.02
CA GLY A 30 6.02 6.19 -5.94
C GLY A 30 5.52 7.63 -5.78
N VAL A 31 4.20 7.83 -5.77
CA VAL A 31 3.61 9.14 -5.52
C VAL A 31 4.00 9.65 -4.14
N ALA A 32 3.84 8.83 -3.10
CA ALA A 32 4.16 9.19 -1.72
C ALA A 32 5.61 9.64 -1.55
N ARG A 33 6.56 8.98 -2.22
CA ARG A 33 7.99 9.37 -2.23
C ARG A 33 8.20 10.70 -2.95
N SER A 34 7.50 10.94 -4.06
CA SER A 34 7.63 12.19 -4.83
C SER A 34 7.05 13.43 -4.15
N THR A 35 6.02 13.24 -3.31
CA THR A 35 5.33 14.32 -2.60
C THR A 35 5.73 14.42 -1.12
N ALA A 36 6.63 13.55 -0.67
CA ALA A 36 7.09 13.52 0.70
C ALA A 36 7.70 14.88 1.10
N PRO A 37 7.37 15.41 2.29
CA PRO A 37 8.10 16.56 2.82
C PRO A 37 9.57 16.15 3.04
N VAL A 38 10.50 16.98 2.58
CA VAL A 38 11.93 16.70 2.66
C VAL A 38 12.59 17.73 3.56
N ASP A 39 12.95 17.29 4.77
CA ASP A 39 13.96 17.94 5.61
C ASP A 39 15.29 17.18 5.45
N SER A 40 15.42 16.03 6.14
CA SER A 40 16.57 15.11 5.98
C SER A 40 16.41 14.09 4.83
N GLY A 41 15.17 13.83 4.40
CA GLY A 41 14.85 12.77 3.44
C GLY A 41 14.57 11.39 4.06
N GLU A 42 14.83 11.20 5.36
CA GLU A 42 14.66 9.91 6.05
C GLU A 42 13.23 9.36 5.96
N TYR A 43 12.22 10.20 6.19
CA TYR A 43 10.82 9.81 6.00
C TYR A 43 10.55 9.28 4.59
N ARG A 44 10.96 10.02 3.55
CA ARG A 44 10.79 9.62 2.14
C ARG A 44 11.45 8.28 1.85
N ASP A 45 12.69 8.13 2.31
CA ASP A 45 13.51 6.96 2.01
C ASP A 45 13.03 5.72 2.79
N SER A 46 12.26 5.92 3.87
CA SER A 46 11.61 4.83 4.63
C SER A 46 10.31 4.31 4.01
N ILE A 47 9.79 4.94 2.93
CA ILE A 47 8.52 4.54 2.30
C ILE A 47 8.71 3.31 1.42
N HIS A 48 8.00 2.23 1.75
CA HIS A 48 8.05 0.95 1.05
C HIS A 48 6.69 0.24 1.06
N VAL A 49 6.59 -0.86 0.30
CA VAL A 49 5.40 -1.72 0.24
C VAL A 49 5.64 -2.97 1.08
N GLU A 50 4.67 -3.29 1.95
CA GLU A 50 4.59 -4.58 2.65
C GLU A 50 3.45 -5.43 2.08
N VAL A 51 3.71 -6.72 1.87
CA VAL A 51 2.71 -7.65 1.33
C VAL A 51 2.35 -8.69 2.38
N ASP A 52 1.06 -8.73 2.73
CA ASP A 52 0.48 -9.68 3.68
C ASP A 52 -0.52 -10.60 2.98
N ARG A 53 -0.49 -11.90 3.31
CA ARG A 53 -1.51 -12.86 2.90
C ARG A 53 -2.55 -12.99 4.02
N ALA A 54 -3.73 -12.43 3.80
CA ALA A 54 -4.89 -12.61 4.68
C ALA A 54 -5.66 -13.89 4.31
N ALA A 55 -6.62 -14.28 5.15
CA ALA A 55 -7.37 -15.54 4.99
C ALA A 55 -7.98 -15.75 3.59
N HIS A 56 -8.47 -14.69 2.95
CA HIS A 56 -9.22 -14.76 1.68
C HIS A 56 -8.58 -13.97 0.55
N ARG A 57 -7.50 -13.23 0.81
CA ARG A 57 -6.88 -12.34 -0.18
C ARG A 57 -5.47 -11.94 0.19
N VAL A 58 -4.72 -11.52 -0.82
CA VAL A 58 -3.50 -10.74 -0.65
C VAL A 58 -3.82 -9.27 -0.37
N VAL A 59 -3.02 -8.64 0.49
CA VAL A 59 -3.09 -7.22 0.84
C VAL A 59 -1.71 -6.61 0.68
N ALA A 60 -1.61 -5.47 0.01
CA ALA A 60 -0.40 -4.66 -0.02
C ALA A 60 -0.62 -3.35 0.74
N LYS A 61 0.32 -2.98 1.61
CA LYS A 61 0.28 -1.78 2.44
C LYS A 61 1.45 -0.88 2.03
N VAL A 62 1.21 0.43 1.96
CA VAL A 62 2.28 1.42 1.86
C VAL A 62 2.62 1.88 3.27
N VAL A 63 3.87 1.73 3.68
CA VAL A 63 4.34 1.96 5.05
C VAL A 63 5.55 2.90 5.03
N ALA A 64 5.68 3.75 6.05
CA ALA A 64 6.87 4.55 6.32
C ALA A 64 7.46 4.13 7.68
N SER A 65 8.72 3.70 7.70
CA SER A 65 9.38 3.13 8.89
C SER A 65 10.23 4.10 9.69
N SER A 66 10.32 5.39 9.33
CA SER A 66 11.07 6.36 10.13
C SER A 66 10.42 6.58 11.50
N ASP A 67 11.22 6.84 12.54
CA ASP A 67 10.74 7.01 13.92
C ASP A 67 9.74 8.18 14.06
N HIS A 68 9.81 9.14 13.15
CA HIS A 68 8.96 10.33 13.11
C HIS A 68 7.84 10.24 12.06
N SER A 69 7.62 9.08 11.43
CA SER A 69 6.61 8.92 10.37
C SER A 69 5.21 9.26 10.83
N MET A 70 4.83 8.86 12.04
CA MET A 70 3.52 9.19 12.63
C MET A 70 3.30 10.70 12.78
N LEU A 71 4.34 11.44 13.15
CA LEU A 71 4.27 12.90 13.25
C LEU A 71 4.06 13.51 11.85
N VAL A 72 4.86 13.10 10.86
CA VAL A 72 4.74 13.57 9.48
C VAL A 72 3.36 13.27 8.90
N GLU A 73 2.85 12.06 9.09
CA GLU A 73 1.52 11.67 8.60
C GLU A 73 0.41 12.46 9.27
N SER A 74 0.49 12.72 10.58
CA SER A 74 -0.53 13.51 11.28
C SER A 74 -0.63 14.96 10.77
N GLN A 75 0.49 15.54 10.32
CA GLN A 75 0.55 16.92 9.83
C GLN A 75 0.21 17.04 8.34
N THR A 76 0.64 16.06 7.54
CA THR A 76 0.60 16.17 6.07
C THR A 76 -0.41 15.23 5.43
N GLY A 77 -0.64 14.07 6.04
CA GLY A 77 -1.41 12.96 5.46
C GLY A 77 -0.82 12.44 4.15
N ASN A 78 0.51 12.50 3.98
CA ASN A 78 1.19 12.20 2.71
C ASN A 78 0.81 10.82 2.13
N LEU A 79 0.89 9.74 2.93
CA LEU A 79 0.53 8.40 2.45
C LEU A 79 -0.95 8.33 2.05
N SER A 80 -1.83 8.94 2.85
CA SER A 80 -3.28 8.94 2.58
C SER A 80 -3.65 9.67 1.30
N ARG A 81 -2.97 10.78 1.00
CA ARG A 81 -3.17 11.59 -0.21
C ARG A 81 -2.61 10.86 -1.43
N ALA A 82 -1.43 10.25 -1.30
CA ALA A 82 -0.83 9.44 -2.35
C ALA A 82 -1.74 8.27 -2.73
N LEU A 83 -2.28 7.55 -1.75
CA LEU A 83 -3.23 6.46 -1.99
C LEU A 83 -4.47 6.94 -2.76
N ARG A 84 -5.08 8.07 -2.34
CA ARG A 84 -6.24 8.67 -3.02
C ARG A 84 -5.93 9.11 -4.44
N SER A 85 -4.69 9.50 -4.75
CA SER A 85 -4.32 9.95 -6.09
C SER A 85 -4.28 8.81 -7.11
N VAL A 86 -3.98 7.59 -6.67
CA VAL A 86 -3.92 6.40 -7.53
C VAL A 86 -5.22 5.59 -7.53
N THR A 87 -6.06 5.74 -6.51
CA THR A 87 -7.41 5.16 -6.51
C THR A 87 -8.37 6.08 -7.27
N ARG A 88 -8.84 5.65 -8.44
CA ARG A 88 -10.06 6.22 -9.03
C ARG A 88 -11.27 5.62 -8.33
N GLY A 89 -11.74 6.31 -7.30
CA GLY A 89 -13.05 6.13 -6.67
C GLY A 89 -13.85 7.42 -6.76
#